data_AF-A0A972GKV2-F1
#
_entry.id   AF-A0A972GKV2-F1
#
_cell.length_a   1.000
_cell.length_b   1.000
_cell.length_c   1.000
_cell.angle_alpha   90.00
_cell.angle_beta   90.00
_cell.angle_gamma   90.00
#
_symmetry.space_group_name_H-M   'P 1'
#
loop_
_entity.id
_entity.type
_entity.pdbx_description
1 polymer ?
#
loop_
_entity_poly.entity_id
_entity_poly.type
_entity_poly.pdbx_seq_one_letter_code
_entity_poly.pdbx_strand_id
1 'polypeptide(L)'
;MALNITDGYYVYMRNPVNEDAGPLYAYTAMPSSGLRQWYPRESYDKVEMGRYFGHTCNLPLCLFPAQGTLPMGHADESSYMARHQLYDIIVDPQQTAPLYDPEREAYFAPRIAEHLRAYEAPSEQHTIKFGRGDKGRTVEMVGRLGFEPRTESL
;
A
#
# COMPACT_ATOMS: atom_id res chain seq x y z
N MET A 1 1.07 -4.15 -1.61
CA MET A 1 -0.10 -4.27 -0.72
C MET A 1 -1.32 -3.71 -1.43
N ALA A 2 -2.52 -4.25 -1.21
CA ALA A 2 -3.76 -3.67 -1.71
C ALA A 2 -4.11 -2.38 -0.94
N LEU A 3 -4.72 -1.41 -1.61
CA LEU A 3 -5.23 -0.17 -1.00
C LEU A 3 -6.75 -0.10 -1.14
N ASN A 4 -7.44 0.10 -0.03
CA ASN A 4 -8.90 0.13 -0.01
C ASN A 4 -9.39 1.50 0.48
N ILE A 5 -10.49 1.98 -0.11
CA ILE A 5 -11.17 3.22 0.30
C ILE A 5 -12.68 3.02 0.27
N THR A 6 -13.39 3.70 1.18
CA THR A 6 -14.85 3.70 1.21
C THR A 6 -15.39 5.09 1.55
N ASP A 7 -16.56 5.41 0.99
CA ASP A 7 -17.35 6.59 1.31
C ASP A 7 -18.61 6.26 2.12
N GLY A 8 -18.76 5.00 2.58
CA GLY A 8 -19.94 4.50 3.27
C GLY A 8 -21.08 4.02 2.36
N TYR A 9 -20.95 4.14 1.04
CA TYR A 9 -21.88 3.59 0.06
C TYR A 9 -21.18 2.62 -0.89
N TYR A 10 -19.92 2.88 -1.20
CA TYR A 10 -19.10 2.05 -2.06
C TYR A 10 -17.77 1.72 -1.39
N VAL A 11 -17.23 0.57 -1.72
CA VAL A 11 -15.87 0.16 -1.37
C VAL A 11 -15.10 -0.04 -2.65
N TYR A 12 -13.98 0.67 -2.79
CA TYR A 12 -13.06 0.53 -3.89
C TYR A 12 -11.75 -0.09 -3.39
N MET A 13 -11.39 -1.23 -3.96
CA MET A 13 -10.19 -2.00 -3.66
C MET A 13 -9.23 -1.93 -4.84
N ARG A 14 -8.05 -1.36 -4.60
CA ARG A 14 -7.00 -1.15 -5.60
C ARG A 14 -5.85 -2.13 -5.33
N ASN A 15 -5.89 -3.25 -6.03
CA ASN A 15 -4.84 -4.27 -5.95
C ASN A 15 -3.60 -3.90 -6.80
N PRO A 16 -2.38 -4.28 -6.37
CA PRO A 16 -1.18 -4.14 -7.19
C PRO A 16 -1.25 -5.05 -8.42
N VAL A 17 -0.72 -4.59 -9.56
CA VAL A 17 -0.81 -5.31 -10.85
C VAL A 17 0.36 -6.23 -11.12
N ASN A 18 1.51 -5.93 -10.52
CA ASN A 18 2.71 -6.75 -10.69
C ASN A 18 2.85 -7.72 -9.53
N GLU A 19 3.28 -8.95 -9.83
CA GLU A 19 3.81 -9.90 -8.86
C GLU A 19 4.96 -9.28 -8.04
N ASP A 20 5.72 -8.37 -8.67
CA ASP A 20 6.83 -7.63 -8.03
C ASP A 20 6.41 -6.41 -7.19
N ALA A 21 5.15 -5.95 -7.23
CA ALA A 21 4.50 -4.87 -6.45
C ALA A 21 5.31 -3.65 -5.92
N GLY A 22 6.51 -3.38 -6.44
CA GLY A 22 7.51 -2.49 -5.83
C GLY A 22 8.19 -3.09 -4.58
N PRO A 23 9.36 -2.57 -4.18
CA PRO A 23 9.97 -2.96 -2.92
C PRO A 23 9.03 -2.62 -1.77
N LEU A 24 8.65 -3.63 -0.99
CA LEU A 24 7.87 -3.46 0.23
C LEU A 24 8.84 -3.42 1.41
N TYR A 25 8.55 -2.55 2.36
CA TYR A 25 9.34 -2.45 3.58
C TYR A 25 8.45 -2.51 4.81
N ALA A 26 8.97 -3.17 5.85
CA ALA A 26 8.41 -3.12 7.18
C ALA A 26 9.22 -2.12 8.02
N TYR A 27 8.55 -1.08 8.49
CA TYR A 27 9.12 -0.06 9.37
C TYR A 27 8.76 -0.41 10.81
N THR A 28 9.75 -0.71 11.64
CA THR A 28 9.50 -1.18 13.01
C THR A 28 10.56 -0.72 14.01
N ALA A 29 10.14 -0.42 15.25
CA ALA A 29 11.06 -0.17 16.36
C ALA A 29 11.59 -1.48 17.00
N MET A 30 10.97 -2.62 16.68
CA MET A 30 11.37 -3.94 17.17
C MET A 30 11.55 -4.91 15.99
N PRO A 31 12.67 -5.64 15.89
CA PRO A 31 12.93 -6.53 14.76
C PRO A 31 12.16 -7.87 14.87
N SER A 32 10.85 -7.79 15.08
CA SER A 32 9.93 -8.92 15.05
C SER A 32 9.16 -8.97 13.74
N SER A 33 9.27 -10.10 13.03
CA SER A 33 8.37 -10.44 11.93
C SER A 33 7.01 -10.84 12.54
N GLY A 34 6.05 -9.92 12.53
CA GLY A 34 4.75 -10.10 13.18
C GLY A 34 4.81 -10.09 14.72
N LEU A 35 3.87 -10.80 15.37
CA LEU A 35 3.68 -10.74 16.83
C LEU A 35 4.54 -11.73 17.63
N ARG A 36 5.14 -12.75 17.00
CA ARG A 36 5.76 -13.89 17.73
C ARG A 36 7.11 -14.36 17.20
N GLN A 37 7.61 -13.78 16.11
CA GLN A 37 8.84 -14.26 15.46
C GLN A 37 9.83 -13.12 15.30
N TRP A 38 11.12 -13.38 15.50
CA TRP A 38 12.18 -12.48 15.10
C TRP A 38 12.41 -12.59 13.60
N TYR A 39 12.88 -11.53 12.96
CA TYR A 39 13.38 -11.66 11.59
C TYR A 39 14.52 -12.69 11.52
N PRO A 40 14.65 -13.45 10.42
CA PRO A 40 15.76 -14.37 10.25
C PRO A 40 17.08 -13.59 10.16
N ARG A 41 18.18 -14.20 10.59
CA ARG A 41 19.48 -13.53 10.71
C ARG A 41 19.98 -12.94 9.39
N GLU A 42 19.66 -13.61 8.28
CA GLU A 42 20.01 -13.19 6.92
C GLU A 42 19.32 -11.88 6.49
N SER A 43 18.18 -11.54 7.08
CA SER A 43 17.49 -10.28 6.76
C SER A 43 18.24 -9.06 7.30
N TYR A 44 19.02 -9.21 8.38
CA TYR A 44 19.69 -8.09 9.05
C TYR A 44 20.80 -7.46 8.20
N ASP A 45 21.38 -8.19 7.25
CA ASP A 45 22.40 -7.65 6.34
C ASP A 45 21.85 -6.57 5.40
N LYS A 46 20.52 -6.51 5.24
CA LYS A 46 19.82 -5.55 4.38
C LYS A 46 18.98 -4.54 5.17
N VAL A 47 19.14 -4.50 6.50
CA VAL A 47 18.37 -3.60 7.37
C VAL A 47 19.04 -2.24 7.44
N GLU A 48 18.22 -1.20 7.26
CA GLU A 48 18.64 0.18 7.48
C GLU A 48 17.95 0.75 8.72
N MET A 49 18.66 1.55 9.51
CA MET A 49 18.08 2.27 10.64
C MET A 49 18.02 3.75 10.33
N GLY A 50 16.86 4.36 10.53
CA GLY A 50 16.64 5.75 10.14
C GLY A 50 15.40 6.36 10.76
N ARG A 51 15.16 7.63 10.43
CA ARG A 51 13.95 8.38 10.80
C ARG A 51 13.17 8.62 9.53
N TYR A 52 12.02 7.96 9.41
CA TYR A 52 11.27 7.91 8.15
C TYR A 52 9.97 8.71 8.19
N PHE A 53 9.35 8.87 9.36
CA PHE A 53 8.03 9.48 9.49
C PHE A 53 7.98 10.54 10.59
N GLY A 54 7.22 11.61 10.35
CA GLY A 54 6.98 12.65 11.36
C GLY A 54 6.04 12.16 12.47
N HIS A 55 4.99 11.42 12.10
CA HIS A 55 4.00 10.88 13.03
C HIS A 55 4.54 9.83 14.03
N THR A 56 5.77 9.33 13.86
CA THR A 56 6.43 8.45 14.83
C THR A 56 7.19 9.22 15.92
N CYS A 57 6.88 10.51 16.10
CA CYS A 57 7.59 11.42 17.00
C CYS A 57 9.10 11.42 16.73
N ASN A 58 9.50 11.28 15.46
CA ASN A 58 10.88 11.22 15.02
C ASN A 58 11.69 10.05 15.65
N LEU A 59 11.05 8.95 16.07
CA LEU A 59 11.74 7.77 16.61
C LEU A 59 12.54 7.02 15.52
N PRO A 60 13.68 6.41 15.88
CA PRO A 60 14.46 5.62 14.93
C PRO A 60 13.75 4.29 14.69
N LEU A 61 13.63 3.89 13.42
CA LEU A 61 13.01 2.64 13.02
C LEU A 61 14.01 1.80 12.23
N CYS A 62 13.86 0.48 12.34
CA CYS A 62 14.47 -0.48 11.45
C CYS A 62 13.61 -0.66 10.21
N LEU A 63 14.25 -0.61 9.04
CA LEU A 63 13.67 -0.83 7.73
C LEU A 63 14.03 -2.24 7.27
N PHE A 64 13.07 -3.15 7.31
CA PHE A 64 13.25 -4.52 6.83
C PHE A 64 12.65 -4.67 5.42
N PRO A 65 13.40 -5.19 4.44
CA PRO A 65 12.83 -5.60 3.17
C PRO A 65 11.76 -6.67 3.41
N ALA A 66 10.56 -6.43 2.92
CA ALA A 66 9.42 -7.33 3.00
C ALA A 66 9.09 -7.88 1.60
N GLN A 67 8.64 -9.13 1.55
CA GLN A 67 8.05 -9.69 0.35
C GLN A 67 6.53 -9.59 0.46
N GLY A 68 5.88 -9.24 -0.64
CA GLY A 68 4.41 -9.27 -0.71
C GLY A 68 3.95 -10.72 -0.73
N THR A 69 3.61 -11.28 0.43
CA THR A 69 2.98 -12.59 0.49
C THR A 69 1.47 -12.43 0.39
N LEU A 70 0.81 -13.29 -0.39
CA LEU A 70 -0.65 -13.40 -0.36
C LEU A 70 -1.09 -13.76 1.06
N PRO A 71 -2.19 -13.16 1.57
CA PRO A 71 -2.67 -13.49 2.90
C PRO A 71 -3.03 -14.98 2.99
N MET A 72 -2.36 -15.71 3.88
CA MET A 72 -2.55 -17.13 4.15
C MET A 72 -4.00 -17.41 4.59
N GLY A 73 -4.70 -18.30 3.89
CA GLY A 73 -6.05 -18.77 4.29
C GLY A 73 -7.23 -18.14 3.54
N HIS A 74 -7.01 -17.33 2.50
CA HIS A 74 -8.09 -16.94 1.59
C HIS A 74 -8.40 -18.07 0.62
N ALA A 75 -9.66 -18.49 0.58
CA ALA A 75 -10.15 -19.66 -0.16
C ALA A 75 -10.03 -19.54 -1.69
N ASP A 76 -9.72 -18.35 -2.20
CA ASP A 76 -9.66 -18.08 -3.63
C ASP A 76 -8.50 -17.15 -3.97
N GLU A 77 -7.32 -17.72 -4.25
CA GLU A 77 -6.17 -17.00 -4.80
C GLU A 77 -6.53 -16.26 -6.10
N SER A 78 -7.55 -16.74 -6.84
CA SER A 78 -8.00 -16.11 -8.08
C SER A 78 -8.77 -14.82 -7.86
N SER A 79 -9.37 -14.62 -6.67
CA SER A 79 -10.07 -13.37 -6.31
C SER A 79 -9.13 -12.17 -6.15
N TYR A 80 -7.84 -12.40 -5.91
CA TYR A 80 -6.81 -11.36 -5.80
C TYR A 80 -6.06 -11.08 -7.10
N MET A 81 -6.41 -11.77 -8.19
CA MET A 81 -5.80 -11.59 -9.51
C MET A 81 -5.94 -10.13 -9.99
N ALA A 82 -4.89 -9.32 -9.81
CA ALA A 82 -4.55 -8.06 -10.49
C ALA A 82 -5.73 -7.25 -11.08
N ARG A 83 -6.80 -7.06 -10.30
CA ARG A 83 -8.01 -6.35 -10.72
C ARG A 83 -8.43 -5.41 -9.60
N HIS A 84 -8.74 -4.19 -10.01
CA HIS A 84 -9.46 -3.26 -9.15
C HIS A 84 -10.88 -3.78 -8.98
N GLN A 85 -11.41 -3.70 -7.77
CA GLN A 85 -12.75 -4.16 -7.45
C GLN A 85 -13.51 -3.01 -6.81
N LEU A 86 -14.74 -2.78 -7.26
CA LEU A 86 -15.65 -1.80 -6.70
C LEU A 86 -16.90 -2.55 -6.26
N TYR A 87 -17.40 -2.25 -5.08
CA TYR A 87 -18.61 -2.86 -4.53
C TYR A 87 -19.56 -1.77 -4.04
N ASP A 88 -20.85 -1.97 -4.25
CA ASP A 88 -21.90 -1.17 -3.61
C ASP A 88 -22.29 -1.86 -2.30
N ILE A 89 -21.95 -1.25 -1.16
CA ILE A 89 -22.15 -1.90 0.15
C ILE A 89 -23.60 -1.85 0.61
N ILE A 90 -24.43 -0.99 0.01
CA ILE A 90 -25.85 -0.92 0.35
C ILE A 90 -26.59 -2.10 -0.28
N VAL A 91 -26.25 -2.42 -1.54
CA VAL A 91 -26.90 -3.50 -2.30
C VAL A 91 -26.22 -4.85 -2.07
N ASP A 92 -24.89 -4.86 -1.94
CA ASP A 92 -24.08 -6.06 -1.77
C ASP A 92 -23.15 -5.94 -0.56
N PRO A 93 -23.70 -6.04 0.68
CA PRO A 93 -22.89 -5.97 1.90
C PRO A 93 -21.89 -7.12 2.04
N GLN A 94 -22.08 -8.22 1.30
CA GLN A 94 -21.18 -9.38 1.31
C GLN A 94 -20.05 -9.29 0.27
N GLN A 95 -20.00 -8.23 -0.55
CA GLN A 95 -18.95 -7.99 -1.55
C GLN A 95 -18.77 -9.16 -2.53
N THR A 96 -19.89 -9.73 -2.95
CA THR A 96 -19.96 -10.91 -3.82
C THR A 96 -20.00 -10.56 -5.31
N ALA A 97 -20.47 -9.37 -5.67
CA ALA A 97 -20.71 -8.94 -7.03
C ALA A 97 -19.96 -7.62 -7.33
N PRO A 98 -18.76 -7.69 -7.94
CA PRO A 98 -18.01 -6.48 -8.29
C PRO A 98 -18.78 -5.65 -9.34
N LEU A 99 -18.93 -4.36 -9.05
CA LEU A 99 -19.51 -3.35 -9.92
C LEU A 99 -18.46 -2.80 -10.88
N TYR A 100 -18.83 -2.68 -12.16
CA TYR A 100 -18.00 -2.00 -13.15
C TYR A 100 -18.53 -0.58 -13.39
N ASP A 101 -17.88 0.41 -12.78
CA ASP A 101 -18.23 1.82 -12.94
C ASP A 101 -16.95 2.69 -13.02
N PRO A 102 -16.51 3.07 -14.23
CA PRO A 102 -15.29 3.83 -14.42
C PRO A 102 -15.37 5.26 -13.86
N GLU A 103 -16.56 5.85 -13.71
CA GLU A 103 -16.72 7.17 -13.11
C GLU A 103 -16.48 7.12 -11.60
N ARG A 104 -16.99 6.07 -10.94
CA ARG A 104 -16.70 5.79 -9.53
C ARG A 104 -15.22 5.51 -9.29
N GLU A 105 -14.57 4.73 -10.16
CA GLU A 105 -13.13 4.50 -10.06
C GLU A 105 -12.34 5.82 -10.15
N ALA A 106 -12.70 6.69 -11.11
CA ALA A 106 -12.10 8.00 -11.26
C ALA A 106 -12.38 8.94 -10.08
N TYR A 107 -13.49 8.74 -9.37
CA TYR A 107 -13.80 9.44 -8.12
C TYR A 107 -12.91 9.01 -6.95
N PHE A 108 -12.64 7.71 -6.79
CA PHE A 108 -11.86 7.18 -5.67
C PHE A 108 -10.34 7.28 -5.85
N ALA A 109 -9.84 7.11 -7.07
CA ALA A 109 -8.40 7.11 -7.36
C ALA A 109 -7.63 8.36 -6.83
N PRO A 110 -8.08 9.61 -7.05
CA PRO A 110 -7.38 10.79 -6.52
C PRO A 110 -7.46 10.87 -4.98
N ARG A 111 -8.57 10.43 -4.39
CA ARG A 111 -8.77 10.42 -2.93
C ARG A 111 -7.80 9.49 -2.22
N ILE A 112 -7.52 8.31 -2.80
CA ILE A 112 -6.47 7.42 -2.28
C ILE A 112 -5.14 8.16 -2.23
N ALA A 113 -4.75 8.85 -3.32
CA ALA A 113 -3.50 9.59 -3.36
C ALA A 113 -3.45 10.76 -2.35
N GLU A 114 -4.58 11.44 -2.15
CA GLU A 114 -4.71 12.49 -1.13
C GLU A 114 -4.55 11.92 0.28
N HIS A 115 -5.21 10.80 0.59
CA HIS A 115 -5.08 10.14 1.89
C HIS A 115 -3.66 9.63 2.14
N LEU A 116 -3.01 9.03 1.15
CA LEU A 116 -1.61 8.59 1.27
C LEU A 116 -0.70 9.78 1.61
N ARG A 117 -0.93 10.96 0.99
CA ARG A 117 -0.17 12.17 1.33
C ARG A 117 -0.51 12.70 2.72
N ALA A 118 -1.79 12.75 3.08
CA ALA A 118 -2.24 13.28 4.36
C ALA A 118 -1.73 12.47 5.56
N TYR A 119 -1.55 11.16 5.39
CA TYR A 119 -1.06 10.25 6.42
C TYR A 119 0.45 9.95 6.33
N GLU A 120 1.20 10.74 5.54
CA GLU A 120 2.66 10.56 5.37
C GLU A 120 3.04 9.11 4.99
N ALA A 121 2.22 8.48 4.14
CA ALA A 121 2.45 7.10 3.73
C ALA A 121 3.81 6.98 3.01
N PRO A 122 4.53 5.85 3.19
CA PRO A 122 5.84 5.63 2.59
C PRO A 122 5.84 5.89 1.07
N SER A 123 6.89 6.53 0.54
CA SER A 123 6.98 6.91 -0.87
C SER A 123 6.82 5.74 -1.83
N GLU A 124 7.21 4.53 -1.41
CA GLU A 124 7.02 3.33 -2.24
C GLU A 124 5.54 3.09 -2.55
N GLN A 125 4.64 3.34 -1.59
CA GLN A 125 3.20 3.12 -1.75
C GLN A 125 2.55 4.06 -2.79
N HIS A 126 3.15 5.24 -3.02
CA HIS A 126 2.70 6.17 -4.08
C HIS A 126 3.13 5.71 -5.47
N THR A 127 4.21 4.92 -5.55
CA THR A 127 4.83 4.47 -6.80
C THR A 127 4.37 3.08 -7.22
N ILE A 128 3.62 2.37 -6.35
CA ILE A 128 3.01 1.08 -6.70
C ILE A 128 2.17 1.28 -7.96
N LYS A 129 2.52 0.53 -9.01
CA LYS A 129 1.81 0.54 -10.27
C LYS A 129 0.45 -0.13 -10.08
N PHE A 130 -0.55 0.70 -9.90
CA PHE A 130 -1.94 0.28 -9.91
C PHE A 130 -2.52 0.48 -11.31
N GLY A 131 -2.26 -0.48 -12.19
CA GLY A 131 -2.88 -0.55 -13.50
C GLY A 131 -4.20 -1.33 -13.48
N ARG A 132 -4.96 -1.15 -14.55
CA ARG A 132 -5.94 -2.15 -14.97
C ARG A 132 -5.16 -3.24 -15.71
N GLY A 133 -5.54 -4.52 -15.61
CA GLY A 133 -4.94 -5.61 -16.39
C GLY A 133 -5.06 -5.48 -17.93
N ASP A 134 -5.42 -4.29 -18.44
CA ASP A 134 -5.40 -3.94 -19.85
C ASP A 134 -4.13 -3.14 -20.16
N LYS A 135 -3.39 -3.62 -21.15
CA LYS A 135 -2.17 -3.01 -21.69
C LYS A 135 -2.44 -1.61 -22.24
N GLY A 136 -2.44 -0.60 -21.38
CA GLY A 136 -2.36 0.80 -21.82
C GLY A 136 -3.31 1.71 -21.08
N ARG A 137 -2.83 2.28 -19.98
CA ARG A 137 -2.97 3.69 -19.57
C ARG A 137 -2.35 3.85 -18.19
N THR A 138 -1.05 4.17 -18.20
CA THR A 138 -0.28 4.50 -17.02
C THR A 138 -0.65 5.91 -16.60
N VAL A 139 -1.21 6.08 -15.40
CA VAL A 139 -1.26 7.40 -14.76
C VAL A 139 -0.01 7.49 -13.89
N GLU A 140 1.09 7.99 -14.46
CA GLU A 140 2.31 8.30 -13.71
C GLU A 140 2.05 9.52 -12.82
N MET A 141 1.78 9.29 -11.54
CA MET A 141 1.79 10.37 -10.53
C MET A 141 3.21 10.51 -9.98
N VAL A 142 4.16 10.89 -10.83
CA VAL A 142 5.55 11.16 -10.43
C VAL A 142 5.65 12.61 -9.97
N GLY A 143 5.39 12.84 -8.69
CA GLY A 143 5.86 14.03 -7.99
C GLY A 143 7.22 13.73 -7.36
N ARG A 144 8.31 14.31 -7.89
CA ARG A 144 9.63 14.29 -7.24
C ARG A 144 9.48 14.82 -5.81
N LEU A 145 9.60 13.96 -4.81
CA LEU A 145 9.76 14.36 -3.42
C LEU A 145 11.20 14.08 -3.03
N GLY A 146 12.04 15.11 -3.14
CA GLY A 146 13.28 15.19 -2.39
C GLY A 146 12.91 15.31 -0.91
N PHE A 147 13.25 14.29 -0.13
CA PHE A 147 13.22 14.36 1.32
C PHE A 147 14.47 15.15 1.76
N GLU A 148 14.31 16.45 2.00
CA GLU A 148 15.31 17.26 2.69
C GLU A 148 15.09 17.10 4.21
N PRO A 149 16.04 16.50 4.95
CA PRO A 149 15.91 16.39 6.40
C PRO A 149 15.95 17.80 7.01
N ARG A 150 14.87 18.20 7.70
CA ARG A 150 14.90 19.40 8.54
C ARG A 150 15.91 19.19 9.66
N THR A 151 17.06 19.82 9.51
CA THR A 151 18.04 20.00 10.58
C THR A 151 17.55 21.12 11.47
N GLU A 152 16.85 20.78 12.56
CA GLU A 152 16.71 21.70 13.68
C GLU A 152 18.00 21.60 14.51
N SER A 153 18.79 22.66 14.47
CA SER A 153 19.95 22.89 15.33
C SER A 153 19.49 23.02 16.78
N LEU A 154 20.05 22.19 17.66
CA LEU A 154 20.08 22.41 19.10
C LEU A 154 21.11 23.47 19.46
#